data_AF-A0A495IVR7-F1
#
_entry.id   AF-A0A495IVR7-F1
#
_cell.length_a   1.000
_cell.length_b   1.000
_cell.length_c   1.000
_cell.angle_alpha   90.00
_cell.angle_beta   90.00
_cell.angle_gamma   90.00
#
_symmetry.space_group_name_H-M   'P 1'
#
loop_
_entity.id
_entity.type
_entity.pdbx_description
1 polymer ?
#
loop_
_entity_poly.entity_id
_entity_poly.type
_entity_poly.pdbx_seq_one_letter_code
_entity_poly.pdbx_strand_id
1 'polypeptide(L)'
;MTPFKDSSSYSVFKDHPVIAFNDAHKIKVATPFLSTTPEDHLVNNIDVVTKEPQERKKLLSYLKTIEVQNTTATSQAKVKFYYHMANIFARLRLYPLAMKCFLKTVPKTAKEKSRQPESVTDTDSDQVDTTEEGYLAINSKDDSLVNYHAVALKLNRPVESKAITYERIRQTFDDGKEAVAYAMLFHVKQPVRGKRKVFVLNNVGHTFITLIKYNSDYTYTSLSVGFYPKKDNLLSATPLIPSTSSVFKDDSGHAWDEVLGKFISKRKFEKIQGLIGQYNGIKYNLSKNNCTDFGIKAAQLAGIGMTETYGTWPLGRGNNPAITGQSILEHKFLNTDPGNADAIFMDAFSAIVKQ
;
A
#
# COMPACT_ATOMS: atom_id res chain seq x y z
N MET A 1 77.22 24.97 -33.23
CA MET A 1 76.02 24.87 -34.08
C MET A 1 75.17 26.10 -33.82
N THR A 2 75.17 26.99 -34.82
CA THR A 2 74.52 28.29 -34.91
C THR A 2 73.05 28.14 -35.41
N PRO A 3 72.24 29.22 -35.45
CA PRO A 3 70.84 29.29 -34.99
C PRO A 3 69.82 29.46 -36.14
N PHE A 4 68.50 29.40 -35.89
CA PHE A 4 67.44 30.09 -36.68
C PHE A 4 66.16 30.09 -35.81
N LYS A 5 65.71 31.21 -35.25
CA LYS A 5 64.98 32.38 -35.80
C LYS A 5 63.46 32.29 -35.57
N ASP A 6 63.00 33.34 -34.91
CA ASP A 6 61.67 33.95 -34.98
C ASP A 6 60.96 33.84 -36.34
N SER A 7 59.63 33.75 -36.28
CA SER A 7 58.79 34.72 -36.97
C SER A 7 57.54 35.06 -36.18
N SER A 8 57.43 36.35 -35.92
CA SER A 8 56.28 37.16 -35.52
C SER A 8 55.03 36.88 -36.38
N SER A 9 53.82 37.08 -35.88
CA SER A 9 53.10 38.37 -35.86
C SER A 9 51.59 38.04 -35.67
N TYR A 10 50.67 38.80 -35.07
CA TYR A 10 50.51 40.22 -34.77
C TYR A 10 49.71 40.37 -33.46
N SER A 11 50.11 41.33 -32.63
CA SER A 11 49.28 42.01 -31.63
C SER A 11 48.41 43.07 -32.29
N VAL A 12 47.16 43.27 -31.83
CA VAL A 12 46.54 44.56 -31.41
C VAL A 12 45.13 44.22 -30.85
N PHE A 13 44.55 44.75 -29.78
CA PHE A 13 44.75 45.96 -28.98
C PHE A 13 44.49 45.64 -27.50
N LYS A 14 45.31 46.25 -26.63
CA LYS A 14 45.03 46.47 -25.21
C LYS A 14 44.11 47.68 -25.08
N ASP A 15 43.19 47.64 -24.12
CA ASP A 15 42.94 48.77 -23.23
C ASP A 15 42.41 48.27 -21.87
N HIS A 16 43.11 48.67 -20.82
CA HIS A 16 42.72 48.66 -19.40
C HIS A 16 41.66 49.76 -19.14
N PRO A 17 40.89 49.81 -18.02
CA PRO A 17 41.37 49.50 -16.68
C PRO A 17 40.40 48.83 -15.68
N VAL A 18 41.06 48.40 -14.61
CA VAL A 18 40.59 48.05 -13.26
C VAL A 18 39.60 49.08 -12.70
N ILE A 19 38.46 48.63 -12.16
CA ILE A 19 37.92 49.10 -10.85
C ILE A 19 37.20 47.92 -10.18
N ALA A 20 37.61 47.61 -8.95
CA ALA A 20 36.90 46.74 -8.04
C ALA A 20 36.10 47.56 -7.01
N PHE A 21 35.00 46.94 -6.57
CA PHE A 21 34.17 47.17 -5.39
C PHE A 21 32.96 48.10 -5.44
N ASN A 22 31.85 47.45 -5.05
CA ASN A 22 30.57 47.91 -4.53
C ASN A 22 29.59 48.59 -5.51
N ASP A 23 28.52 47.88 -5.85
CA ASP A 23 27.23 48.19 -5.22
C ASP A 23 26.18 47.09 -5.43
N ALA A 24 25.36 46.91 -4.41
CA ALA A 24 24.30 45.93 -4.33
C ALA A 24 23.13 46.32 -5.24
N HIS A 25 22.85 45.52 -6.27
CA HIS A 25 21.54 45.49 -6.89
C HIS A 25 21.05 44.06 -7.15
N LYS A 26 19.94 43.74 -6.47
CA LYS A 26 19.09 42.56 -6.67
C LYS A 26 18.73 42.40 -8.15
N ILE A 27 19.30 41.39 -8.80
CA ILE A 27 18.72 40.83 -10.02
C ILE A 27 17.87 39.64 -9.59
N LYS A 28 16.54 39.86 -9.53
CA LYS A 28 15.56 38.77 -9.48
C LYS A 28 15.69 37.99 -10.79
N VAL A 29 16.39 36.86 -10.73
CA VAL A 29 16.32 35.86 -11.80
C VAL A 29 14.89 35.33 -11.81
N ALA A 30 14.18 35.62 -12.90
CA ALA A 30 12.85 35.10 -13.16
C ALA A 30 12.91 33.57 -13.16
N THR A 31 12.29 32.95 -12.16
CA THR A 31 12.08 31.51 -12.08
C THR A 31 11.05 31.15 -13.16
N PRO A 32 11.28 30.10 -13.97
CA PRO A 32 10.29 29.68 -14.94
C PRO A 32 9.03 29.22 -14.19
N PHE A 33 7.91 29.85 -14.53
CA PHE A 33 6.57 29.47 -14.08
C PHE A 33 6.26 28.09 -14.69
N LEU A 34 6.63 27.02 -13.98
CA LEU A 34 6.02 25.71 -14.20
C LEU A 34 4.60 25.79 -13.62
N SER A 35 3.61 25.74 -14.51
CA SER A 35 2.21 25.57 -14.15
C SER A 35 2.05 24.25 -13.39
N THR A 36 2.05 24.32 -12.06
CA THR A 36 1.76 23.17 -11.21
C THR A 36 0.25 22.94 -11.21
N THR A 37 -0.16 21.71 -11.53
CA THR A 37 -1.56 21.32 -11.37
C THR A 37 -1.86 21.18 -9.87
N PRO A 38 -3.12 21.31 -9.42
CA PRO A 38 -3.50 21.04 -8.03
C PRO A 38 -3.05 19.66 -7.54
N GLU A 39 -2.92 18.71 -8.47
CA GLU A 39 -2.44 17.35 -8.25
C GLU A 39 -0.97 17.35 -7.77
N ASP A 40 -0.09 18.13 -8.41
CA ASP A 40 1.34 18.23 -8.05
C ASP A 40 1.54 18.86 -6.66
N HIS A 41 0.65 19.77 -6.27
CA HIS A 41 0.71 20.43 -4.96
C HIS A 41 0.30 19.49 -3.81
N LEU A 42 -0.60 18.54 -4.09
CA LEU A 42 -1.09 17.56 -3.12
C LEU A 42 -0.08 16.40 -2.92
N VAL A 43 0.58 16.00 -4.02
CA VAL A 43 1.68 15.02 -4.06
C VAL A 43 2.85 15.46 -3.17
N ASN A 44 3.26 16.72 -3.31
CA ASN A 44 4.44 17.26 -2.62
C ASN A 44 4.20 17.61 -1.15
N ASN A 45 2.94 17.62 -0.69
CA ASN A 45 2.57 18.03 0.66
C ASN A 45 1.75 16.97 1.41
N ILE A 46 1.88 15.69 1.04
CA ILE A 46 1.11 14.60 1.64
C ILE A 46 1.28 14.56 3.17
N ASP A 47 2.49 14.83 3.68
CA ASP A 47 2.76 14.91 5.12
C ASP A 47 2.03 16.06 5.82
N VAL A 48 1.67 17.11 5.09
CA VAL A 48 0.90 18.27 5.58
C VAL A 48 -0.61 17.99 5.47
N VAL A 49 -1.05 17.47 4.32
CA VAL A 49 -2.44 17.06 4.04
C VAL A 49 -2.90 15.98 5.01
N THR A 50 -2.02 15.05 5.38
CA THR A 50 -2.32 13.99 6.37
C THR A 50 -2.36 14.50 7.80
N LYS A 51 -1.67 15.60 8.15
CA LYS A 51 -1.67 16.19 9.50
C LYS A 51 -2.89 17.08 9.75
N GLU A 52 -3.32 17.87 8.77
CA GLU A 52 -4.35 18.89 8.99
C GLU A 52 -5.78 18.46 8.62
N PRO A 53 -6.77 18.56 9.53
CA PRO A 53 -8.17 18.16 9.27
C PRO A 53 -8.84 18.90 8.11
N GLN A 54 -8.50 20.17 7.89
CA GLN A 54 -9.11 20.98 6.84
C GLN A 54 -8.63 20.52 5.45
N GLU A 55 -7.35 20.17 5.32
CA GLU A 55 -6.76 19.67 4.07
C GLU A 55 -7.29 18.28 3.70
N ARG A 56 -7.54 17.40 4.69
CA ARG A 56 -8.23 16.12 4.44
C ARG A 56 -9.66 16.29 3.92
N LYS A 57 -10.42 17.24 4.49
CA LYS A 57 -11.78 17.54 4.03
C LYS A 57 -11.76 18.14 2.61
N LYS A 58 -10.78 18.99 2.30
CA LYS A 58 -10.57 19.51 0.93
C LYS A 58 -10.25 18.39 -0.06
N LEU A 59 -9.38 17.44 0.31
CA LEU A 59 -9.05 16.27 -0.53
C LEU A 59 -10.27 15.41 -0.85
N LEU A 60 -11.09 15.09 0.16
CA LEU A 60 -12.32 14.31 -0.07
C LEU A 60 -13.36 15.06 -0.89
N SER A 61 -13.55 16.35 -0.63
CA SER A 61 -14.41 17.19 -1.45
C SER A 61 -13.92 17.22 -2.90
N TYR A 62 -12.61 17.29 -3.11
CA TYR A 62 -11.99 17.26 -4.44
C TYR A 62 -12.27 15.93 -5.18
N LEU A 63 -12.17 14.80 -4.48
CA LEU A 63 -12.49 13.48 -5.03
C LEU A 63 -13.94 13.36 -5.47
N LYS A 64 -14.87 13.88 -4.67
CA LYS A 64 -16.29 13.91 -5.02
C LYS A 64 -16.57 14.80 -6.23
N THR A 65 -15.92 15.96 -6.33
CA THR A 65 -16.07 16.82 -7.51
C THR A 65 -15.52 16.15 -8.77
N ILE A 66 -14.45 15.36 -8.68
CA ILE A 66 -13.90 14.62 -9.81
C ILE A 66 -14.83 13.49 -10.28
N GLU A 67 -15.51 12.80 -9.36
CA GLU A 67 -16.50 11.78 -9.70
C GLU A 67 -17.70 12.37 -10.47
N VAL A 68 -18.05 13.63 -10.17
CA VAL A 68 -19.19 14.34 -10.76
C VAL A 68 -18.85 15.08 -12.07
N GLN A 69 -17.63 15.63 -12.24
CA GLN A 69 -17.34 16.58 -13.32
C GLN A 69 -16.69 16.00 -14.60
N ASN A 70 -16.14 14.79 -14.60
CA ASN A 70 -15.17 14.41 -15.64
C ASN A 70 -15.65 13.32 -16.62
N THR A 71 -16.51 13.73 -17.55
CA THR A 71 -16.83 13.01 -18.80
C THR A 71 -15.82 13.26 -19.93
N THR A 72 -14.78 14.09 -19.74
CA THR A 72 -13.92 14.64 -20.81
C THR A 72 -12.40 14.43 -20.68
N ALA A 73 -11.88 13.82 -19.61
CA ALA A 73 -10.44 13.52 -19.48
C ALA A 73 -10.02 12.27 -20.29
N THR A 74 -8.80 12.26 -20.83
CA THR A 74 -8.22 11.06 -21.47
C THR A 74 -8.10 9.93 -20.43
N SER A 75 -8.47 8.71 -20.82
CA SER A 75 -8.57 7.54 -19.93
C SER A 75 -7.32 7.29 -19.09
N GLN A 76 -6.14 7.60 -19.61
CA GLN A 76 -4.85 7.40 -18.93
C GLN A 76 -4.61 8.36 -17.75
N ALA A 77 -4.97 9.64 -17.88
CA ALA A 77 -4.82 10.61 -16.78
C ALA A 77 -5.72 10.23 -15.59
N LYS A 78 -6.95 9.79 -15.91
CA LYS A 78 -7.90 9.27 -14.92
C LYS A 78 -7.36 8.06 -14.16
N VAL A 79 -6.79 7.08 -14.88
CA VAL A 79 -6.17 5.89 -14.26
C VAL A 79 -5.03 6.29 -13.32
N LYS A 80 -4.13 7.18 -13.74
CA LYS A 80 -3.02 7.67 -12.91
C LYS A 80 -3.53 8.36 -11.63
N PHE A 81 -4.52 9.23 -11.76
CA PHE A 81 -5.13 9.94 -10.62
C PHE A 81 -5.71 8.96 -9.59
N TYR A 82 -6.55 8.02 -10.03
CA TYR A 82 -7.15 7.03 -9.12
C TYR A 82 -6.10 6.12 -8.48
N TYR A 83 -5.07 5.70 -9.23
CA TYR A 83 -3.98 4.92 -8.67
C TYR A 83 -3.23 5.71 -7.60
N HIS A 84 -2.96 7.00 -7.86
CA HIS A 84 -2.33 7.88 -6.88
C HIS A 84 -3.16 7.99 -5.60
N MET A 85 -4.47 8.21 -5.72
CA MET A 85 -5.40 8.24 -4.58
C MET A 85 -5.44 6.93 -3.81
N ALA A 86 -5.39 5.79 -4.50
CA ALA A 86 -5.29 4.48 -3.85
C ALA A 86 -4.05 4.40 -2.95
N ASN A 87 -2.90 4.88 -3.43
CA ASN A 87 -1.67 4.94 -2.62
C ASN A 87 -1.82 5.86 -1.40
N ILE A 88 -2.35 7.08 -1.58
CA ILE A 88 -2.57 8.02 -0.47
C ILE A 88 -3.44 7.37 0.61
N PHE A 89 -4.59 6.81 0.20
CA PHE A 89 -5.52 6.20 1.13
C PHE A 89 -4.96 4.96 1.82
N ALA A 90 -4.17 4.15 1.12
CA ALA A 90 -3.48 3.03 1.75
C ALA A 90 -2.50 3.51 2.84
N ARG A 91 -1.69 4.54 2.57
CA ARG A 91 -0.74 5.12 3.54
C ARG A 91 -1.45 5.77 4.73
N LEU A 92 -2.64 6.31 4.51
CA LEU A 92 -3.56 6.77 5.55
C LEU A 92 -4.30 5.64 6.30
N ARG A 93 -4.11 4.38 5.89
CA ARG A 93 -4.83 3.19 6.39
C ARG A 93 -6.35 3.23 6.15
N LEU A 94 -6.79 4.01 5.18
CA LEU A 94 -8.16 4.05 4.67
C LEU A 94 -8.33 2.99 3.57
N TYR A 95 -8.03 1.73 3.90
CA TYR A 95 -7.91 0.65 2.91
C TYR A 95 -9.17 0.44 2.06
N PRO A 96 -10.40 0.56 2.61
CA PRO A 96 -11.61 0.45 1.79
C PRO A 96 -11.71 1.53 0.71
N LEU A 97 -11.31 2.77 1.00
CA LEU A 97 -11.24 3.83 0.00
C LEU A 97 -10.09 3.58 -1.00
N ALA A 98 -8.94 3.10 -0.50
CA ALA A 98 -7.80 2.77 -1.35
C ALA A 98 -8.17 1.75 -2.43
N MET A 99 -8.85 0.68 -2.04
CA MET A 99 -9.26 -0.36 -2.97
C MET A 99 -10.39 0.11 -3.89
N LYS A 100 -11.35 0.94 -3.43
CA LYS A 100 -12.33 1.59 -4.32
C LYS A 100 -11.64 2.41 -5.42
N CYS A 101 -10.64 3.21 -5.07
CA CYS A 101 -9.85 3.97 -6.05
C CYS A 101 -9.10 3.04 -6.99
N PHE A 102 -8.44 2.00 -6.47
CA PHE A 102 -7.72 1.03 -7.29
C PHE A 102 -8.64 0.33 -8.30
N LEU A 103 -9.87 -0.02 -7.93
CA LEU A 103 -10.83 -0.65 -8.86
C LEU A 103 -11.06 0.20 -10.12
N LYS A 104 -11.07 1.53 -9.99
CA LYS A 104 -11.24 2.45 -11.13
C LYS A 104 -10.03 2.49 -12.07
N THR A 105 -8.93 1.84 -11.71
CA THR A 105 -7.70 1.73 -12.52
C THR A 105 -7.62 0.44 -13.33
N VAL A 106 -8.41 -0.58 -12.95
CA VAL A 106 -8.39 -1.89 -13.60
C VAL A 106 -9.13 -1.80 -14.96
N PRO A 107 -8.52 -2.26 -16.07
CA PRO A 107 -9.17 -2.26 -17.37
C PRO A 107 -10.43 -3.13 -17.39
N LYS A 108 -11.55 -2.57 -17.85
CA LYS A 108 -12.80 -3.31 -18.06
C LYS A 108 -12.67 -4.23 -19.27
N THR A 109 -13.00 -5.51 -19.12
CA THR A 109 -12.96 -6.45 -20.26
C THR A 109 -14.20 -6.27 -21.15
N ALA A 110 -14.08 -6.53 -22.46
CA ALA A 110 -15.17 -6.31 -23.42
C ALA A 110 -16.47 -7.10 -23.14
N LYS A 111 -16.41 -8.16 -22.31
CA LYS A 111 -17.58 -8.96 -21.88
C LYS A 111 -18.49 -8.25 -20.86
N GLU A 112 -18.03 -7.17 -20.22
CA GLU A 112 -18.82 -6.39 -19.27
C GLU A 112 -19.84 -5.45 -19.92
N LYS A 113 -19.73 -5.18 -21.23
CA LYS A 113 -20.65 -4.27 -21.94
C LYS A 113 -21.98 -4.91 -22.37
N SER A 114 -22.17 -6.22 -22.23
CA SER A 114 -23.31 -6.92 -22.87
C SER A 114 -24.12 -7.88 -21.99
N ARG A 115 -23.95 -7.91 -20.67
CA ARG A 115 -24.72 -8.83 -19.81
C ARG A 115 -25.90 -8.11 -19.13
N GLN A 116 -27.11 -8.47 -19.58
CA GLN A 116 -28.35 -8.37 -18.80
C GLN A 116 -28.30 -9.34 -17.60
N PRO A 117 -29.05 -9.07 -16.52
CA PRO A 117 -28.89 -9.77 -15.25
C PRO A 117 -29.65 -11.10 -15.28
N GLU A 118 -28.98 -12.21 -15.57
CA GLU A 118 -29.55 -13.54 -15.33
C GLU A 118 -28.53 -14.58 -14.83
N SER A 119 -29.03 -15.36 -13.87
CA SER A 119 -28.60 -16.70 -13.46
C SER A 119 -27.33 -16.83 -12.62
N VAL A 120 -27.56 -17.12 -11.32
CA VAL A 120 -26.63 -17.65 -10.32
C VAL A 120 -26.05 -18.98 -10.81
N THR A 121 -24.93 -18.92 -11.52
CA THR A 121 -24.02 -20.06 -11.65
C THR A 121 -22.72 -19.70 -10.96
N ASP A 122 -22.29 -20.60 -10.06
CA ASP A 122 -21.12 -20.59 -9.16
C ASP A 122 -19.76 -20.51 -9.89
N THR A 123 -19.60 -19.56 -10.79
CA THR A 123 -18.28 -19.21 -11.34
C THR A 123 -17.54 -18.35 -10.33
N ASP A 124 -16.52 -18.94 -9.72
CA ASP A 124 -15.53 -18.33 -8.80
C ASP A 124 -14.75 -17.21 -9.52
N SER A 125 -15.43 -16.10 -9.77
CA SER A 125 -14.89 -14.93 -10.45
C SER A 125 -14.43 -13.91 -9.42
N ASP A 126 -13.22 -13.40 -9.60
CA ASP A 126 -12.71 -12.22 -8.87
C ASP A 126 -13.19 -10.90 -9.48
N GLN A 127 -14.00 -10.94 -10.56
CA GLN A 127 -14.56 -9.75 -11.18
C GLN A 127 -15.71 -9.22 -10.32
N VAL A 128 -15.60 -7.95 -9.92
CA VAL A 128 -16.71 -7.19 -9.35
C VAL A 128 -17.72 -6.95 -10.47
N ASP A 129 -18.97 -7.34 -10.28
CA ASP A 129 -20.00 -7.10 -11.28
C ASP A 129 -20.15 -5.58 -11.53
N THR A 130 -20.36 -5.18 -12.79
CA THR A 130 -20.61 -3.77 -13.15
C THR A 130 -21.80 -3.15 -12.42
N THR A 131 -22.77 -3.96 -11.97
CA THR A 131 -23.86 -3.52 -11.09
C THR A 131 -23.37 -3.27 -9.65
N GLU A 132 -22.39 -4.03 -9.18
CA GLU A 132 -21.74 -3.88 -7.88
C GLU A 132 -20.77 -2.69 -7.82
N GLU A 133 -20.20 -2.26 -8.95
CA GLU A 133 -19.38 -1.03 -9.03
C GLU A 133 -20.11 0.23 -8.56
N GLY A 134 -21.44 0.29 -8.73
CA GLY A 134 -22.26 1.39 -8.24
C GLY A 134 -22.25 1.49 -6.72
N TYR A 135 -22.21 0.36 -6.02
CA TYR A 135 -22.07 0.30 -4.56
C TYR A 135 -20.65 0.63 -4.08
N LEU A 136 -19.67 0.50 -4.97
CA LEU A 136 -18.27 0.85 -4.71
C LEU A 136 -17.91 2.29 -5.11
N ALA A 137 -18.89 3.11 -5.50
CA ALA A 137 -18.70 4.55 -5.67
C ALA A 137 -18.24 5.21 -4.36
N ILE A 138 -17.46 6.28 -4.48
CA ILE A 138 -17.05 7.08 -3.32
C ILE A 138 -18.26 7.93 -2.93
N ASN A 139 -18.66 7.90 -1.66
CA ASN A 139 -19.89 8.56 -1.23
C ASN A 139 -19.74 9.25 0.14
N SER A 140 -20.82 9.89 0.59
CA SER A 140 -20.82 10.66 1.85
C SER A 140 -20.55 9.82 3.10
N LYS A 141 -20.78 8.50 3.09
CA LYS A 141 -20.43 7.62 4.22
C LYS A 141 -18.91 7.44 4.34
N ASP A 142 -18.15 7.59 3.26
CA ASP A 142 -16.69 7.54 3.29
C ASP A 142 -16.08 8.73 4.07
N ASP A 143 -16.77 9.88 4.17
CA ASP A 143 -16.32 11.06 4.95
C ASP A 143 -16.18 10.76 6.45
N SER A 144 -17.06 9.91 6.97
CA SER A 144 -17.13 9.58 8.39
C SER A 144 -15.90 8.78 8.84
N LEU A 145 -15.38 7.95 7.94
CA LEU A 145 -14.21 7.10 8.17
C LEU A 145 -12.91 7.88 8.17
N VAL A 146 -12.79 8.86 7.28
CA VAL A 146 -11.62 9.75 7.27
C VAL A 146 -11.56 10.59 8.54
N ASN A 147 -12.71 11.02 9.08
CA ASN A 147 -12.75 11.75 10.35
C ASN A 147 -12.38 10.86 11.55
N TYR A 148 -12.82 9.60 11.60
CA TYR A 148 -12.47 8.68 12.68
C TYR A 148 -10.99 8.28 12.67
N HIS A 149 -10.43 7.91 11.51
CA HIS A 149 -9.02 7.55 11.39
C HIS A 149 -8.06 8.74 11.56
N ALA A 150 -8.48 9.95 11.17
CA ALA A 150 -7.74 11.17 11.41
C ALA A 150 -7.45 11.44 12.89
N VAL A 151 -8.37 11.07 13.79
CA VAL A 151 -8.17 11.21 15.24
C VAL A 151 -7.12 10.20 15.73
N ALA A 152 -7.12 8.98 15.21
CA ALA A 152 -6.14 7.95 15.55
C ALA A 152 -4.71 8.30 15.07
N LEU A 153 -4.57 8.91 13.89
CA LEU A 153 -3.27 9.32 13.33
C LEU A 153 -2.63 10.51 14.07
N LYS A 154 -3.42 11.39 14.69
CA LYS A 154 -2.91 12.55 15.46
C LYS A 154 -2.09 12.17 16.69
N LEU A 155 -2.17 10.93 17.16
CA LEU A 155 -1.56 10.53 18.42
C LEU A 155 -0.03 10.30 18.35
N ASN A 156 0.60 10.30 17.17
CA ASN A 156 2.07 10.20 16.96
C ASN A 156 2.80 9.13 17.80
N ARG A 157 2.06 8.15 18.33
CA ARG A 157 2.60 7.03 19.10
C ARG A 157 2.45 5.77 18.26
N PRO A 158 3.47 4.90 18.22
CA PRO A 158 3.31 3.59 17.62
C PRO A 158 2.10 2.92 18.29
N VAL A 159 1.06 2.64 17.51
CA VAL A 159 -0.13 1.96 18.01
C VAL A 159 0.27 0.51 18.22
N GLU A 160 0.37 0.10 19.47
CA GLU A 160 0.62 -1.29 19.80
C GLU A 160 -0.60 -2.14 19.39
N SER A 161 -0.34 -3.19 18.62
CA SER A 161 -1.37 -4.12 18.18
C SER A 161 -1.93 -4.88 19.39
N LYS A 162 -3.23 -4.79 19.59
CA LYS A 162 -3.93 -5.39 20.73
C LYS A 162 -4.37 -6.82 20.40
N ALA A 163 -4.34 -7.71 21.38
CA ALA A 163 -4.82 -9.07 21.20
C ALA A 163 -6.32 -9.08 20.82
N ILE A 164 -6.69 -9.98 19.91
CA ILE A 164 -8.05 -10.18 19.43
C ILE A 164 -8.33 -11.69 19.31
N THR A 165 -9.57 -12.11 19.56
CA THR A 165 -9.94 -13.53 19.43
C THR A 165 -10.42 -13.86 18.03
N TYR A 166 -10.36 -15.15 17.66
CA TYR A 166 -10.93 -15.62 16.41
C TYR A 166 -12.43 -15.31 16.31
N GLU A 167 -13.18 -15.47 17.39
CA GLU A 167 -14.62 -15.19 17.44
C GLU A 167 -14.89 -13.72 17.12
N ARG A 168 -14.07 -12.81 17.67
CA ARG A 168 -14.19 -11.38 17.38
C ARG A 168 -13.85 -11.06 15.92
N ILE A 169 -12.84 -11.71 15.35
CA ILE A 169 -12.48 -11.58 13.93
C ILE A 169 -13.66 -12.02 13.06
N ARG A 170 -14.22 -13.21 13.31
CA ARG A 170 -15.37 -13.74 12.56
C ARG A 170 -16.61 -12.84 12.69
N GLN A 171 -16.97 -12.47 13.92
CA GLN A 171 -18.11 -11.60 14.21
C GLN A 171 -17.99 -10.22 13.55
N THR A 172 -16.77 -9.75 13.29
CA THR A 172 -16.56 -8.47 12.59
C THR A 172 -17.20 -8.53 11.20
N PHE A 173 -17.12 -9.64 10.48
CA PHE A 173 -17.68 -9.76 9.13
C PHE A 173 -19.13 -10.31 9.08
N ASP A 174 -19.63 -10.81 10.20
CA ASP A 174 -21.02 -11.25 10.42
C ASP A 174 -21.93 -10.06 10.82
N ASP A 175 -21.84 -8.94 10.10
CA ASP A 175 -22.56 -7.69 10.38
C ASP A 175 -24.05 -7.70 9.99
N GLY A 176 -24.57 -8.83 9.51
CA GLY A 176 -25.96 -9.02 9.07
C GLY A 176 -26.29 -8.33 7.73
N LYS A 177 -25.30 -7.74 7.06
CA LYS A 177 -25.50 -7.01 5.80
C LYS A 177 -25.08 -7.86 4.61
N GLU A 178 -25.82 -7.68 3.52
CA GLU A 178 -25.50 -8.28 2.23
C GLU A 178 -24.23 -7.67 1.65
N ALA A 179 -23.30 -8.52 1.24
CA ALA A 179 -22.02 -8.12 0.67
C ALA A 179 -22.13 -7.98 -0.84
N VAL A 180 -21.41 -6.99 -1.40
CA VAL A 180 -21.31 -6.73 -2.85
C VAL A 180 -19.87 -6.81 -3.35
N ALA A 181 -18.87 -6.86 -2.48
CA ALA A 181 -17.49 -7.09 -2.89
C ALA A 181 -16.61 -7.44 -1.69
N TYR A 182 -15.48 -8.07 -1.98
CA TYR A 182 -14.46 -8.39 -0.99
C TYR A 182 -13.08 -8.01 -1.49
N ALA A 183 -12.21 -7.59 -0.58
CA ALA A 183 -10.81 -7.32 -0.88
C ALA A 183 -9.90 -7.82 0.24
N MET A 184 -8.66 -8.12 -0.13
CA MET A 184 -7.60 -8.48 0.79
C MET A 184 -6.36 -7.65 0.50
N LEU A 185 -5.69 -7.20 1.56
CA LEU A 185 -4.36 -6.59 1.49
C LEU A 185 -3.36 -7.39 2.30
N PHE A 186 -2.15 -7.54 1.78
CA PHE A 186 -1.00 -8.17 2.40
C PHE A 186 0.02 -7.08 2.75
N HIS A 187 0.35 -6.94 4.04
CA HIS A 187 1.21 -5.89 4.55
C HIS A 187 2.53 -6.45 5.07
N VAL A 188 3.62 -5.74 4.80
CA VAL A 188 4.96 -6.07 5.31
C VAL A 188 5.61 -4.85 5.92
N LYS A 189 6.11 -5.01 7.15
CA LYS A 189 7.05 -4.09 7.80
C LYS A 189 8.41 -4.78 7.89
N GLN A 190 9.40 -4.27 7.17
CA GLN A 190 10.77 -4.76 7.26
C GLN A 190 11.44 -4.25 8.56
N PRO A 191 12.42 -4.97 9.12
CA PRO A 191 13.25 -4.45 10.21
C PRO A 191 13.97 -3.16 9.82
N VAL A 192 14.45 -3.12 8.58
CA VAL A 192 14.97 -1.93 7.90
C VAL A 192 14.28 -1.86 6.55
N ARG A 193 13.47 -0.82 6.35
CA ARG A 193 12.78 -0.57 5.08
C ARG A 193 13.75 -0.63 3.89
N GLY A 194 13.35 -1.34 2.85
CA GLY A 194 14.11 -1.50 1.60
C GLY A 194 15.38 -2.34 1.71
N LYS A 195 15.53 -3.17 2.75
CA LYS A 195 16.72 -4.03 2.93
C LYS A 195 16.36 -5.45 3.33
N ARG A 196 17.12 -6.41 2.82
CA ARG A 196 17.11 -7.84 3.22
C ARG A 196 17.65 -8.13 4.63
N LYS A 197 17.70 -7.12 5.52
CA LYS A 197 18.24 -7.28 6.88
C LYS A 197 17.17 -7.87 7.80
N VAL A 198 17.31 -9.16 8.12
CA VAL A 198 16.29 -9.98 8.82
C VAL A 198 16.02 -9.61 10.27
N PHE A 199 16.91 -8.86 10.94
CA PHE A 199 16.65 -8.24 12.24
C PHE A 199 17.58 -7.05 12.53
N VAL A 200 17.13 -6.17 13.41
CA VAL A 200 17.96 -5.14 14.07
C VAL A 200 17.61 -5.13 15.56
N LEU A 201 18.54 -5.58 16.39
CA LEU A 201 18.28 -5.78 17.83
C LEU A 201 17.03 -6.65 18.01
N ASN A 202 15.98 -6.10 18.62
CA ASN A 202 14.72 -6.78 18.89
C ASN A 202 13.66 -6.59 17.79
N ASN A 203 13.96 -5.82 16.73
CA ASN A 203 13.05 -5.62 15.61
C ASN A 203 13.29 -6.69 14.53
N VAL A 204 12.33 -7.57 14.34
CA VAL A 204 12.33 -8.65 13.32
C VAL A 204 11.36 -8.36 12.16
N GLY A 205 10.75 -7.17 12.16
CA GLY A 205 9.70 -6.83 11.22
C GLY A 205 8.37 -7.48 11.56
N HIS A 206 7.37 -7.29 10.70
CA HIS A 206 6.03 -7.84 10.87
C HIS A 206 5.34 -8.09 9.53
N THR A 207 4.47 -9.10 9.48
CA THR A 207 3.61 -9.39 8.34
C THR A 207 2.19 -9.62 8.84
N PHE A 208 1.23 -8.98 8.20
CA PHE A 208 -0.19 -9.09 8.56
C PHE A 208 -1.05 -8.88 7.32
N ILE A 209 -2.35 -9.15 7.44
CA ILE A 209 -3.31 -8.99 6.34
C ILE A 209 -4.42 -8.04 6.75
N THR A 210 -5.10 -7.43 5.78
CA THR A 210 -6.35 -6.72 5.96
C THR A 210 -7.42 -7.39 5.11
N LEU A 211 -8.58 -7.67 5.72
CA LEU A 211 -9.77 -8.15 5.02
C LEU A 211 -10.83 -7.06 4.99
N ILE A 212 -11.47 -6.89 3.83
CA ILE A 212 -12.50 -5.87 3.60
C ILE A 212 -13.73 -6.55 3.00
N LYS A 213 -14.90 -6.26 3.58
CA LYS A 213 -16.23 -6.60 3.07
C LYS A 213 -16.97 -5.30 2.75
N TYR A 214 -17.40 -5.12 1.51
CA TYR A 214 -18.27 -4.02 1.10
C TYR A 214 -19.72 -4.49 1.08
N ASN A 215 -20.63 -3.66 1.58
CA ASN A 215 -22.04 -4.00 1.74
C ASN A 215 -22.92 -3.24 0.74
N SER A 216 -24.08 -3.80 0.40
CA SER A 216 -25.07 -3.19 -0.51
C SER A 216 -25.68 -1.89 0.05
N ASP A 217 -25.55 -1.63 1.35
CA ASP A 217 -25.97 -0.36 1.97
C ASP A 217 -24.88 0.74 1.92
N TYR A 218 -23.85 0.57 1.07
CA TYR A 218 -22.68 1.45 0.92
C TYR A 218 -21.77 1.53 2.15
N THR A 219 -22.03 0.75 3.20
CA THR A 219 -21.08 0.59 4.31
C THR A 219 -20.05 -0.49 3.98
N TYR A 220 -19.06 -0.63 4.84
CA TYR A 220 -18.08 -1.68 4.74
C TYR A 220 -17.57 -2.04 6.12
N THR A 221 -16.98 -3.21 6.19
CA THR A 221 -16.26 -3.68 7.36
C THR A 221 -14.83 -4.05 6.97
N SER A 222 -13.85 -3.61 7.76
CA SER A 222 -12.43 -3.83 7.53
C SER A 222 -11.74 -4.22 8.83
N LEU A 223 -10.86 -5.22 8.78
CA LEU A 223 -10.05 -5.63 9.91
C LEU A 223 -8.67 -6.06 9.44
N SER A 224 -7.63 -5.50 10.07
CA SER A 224 -6.25 -5.95 9.89
C SER A 224 -5.87 -6.92 11.00
N VAL A 225 -5.35 -8.09 10.65
CA VAL A 225 -4.99 -9.14 11.62
C VAL A 225 -3.60 -9.71 11.36
N GLY A 226 -2.83 -9.84 12.43
CA GLY A 226 -1.51 -10.50 12.42
C GLY A 226 -1.47 -11.71 13.34
N PHE A 227 -0.58 -12.64 13.00
CA PHE A 227 -0.31 -13.85 13.79
C PHE A 227 0.98 -13.70 14.59
N TYR A 228 0.89 -13.72 15.92
CA TYR A 228 2.00 -13.38 16.81
C TYR A 228 2.40 -14.52 17.73
N PRO A 229 3.66 -14.54 18.19
CA PRO A 229 4.05 -15.37 19.32
C PRO A 229 3.47 -14.78 20.61
N LYS A 230 2.79 -15.61 21.40
CA LYS A 230 2.54 -15.34 22.81
C LYS A 230 3.85 -15.51 23.56
N LYS A 231 4.21 -14.53 24.39
CA LYS A 231 5.45 -14.55 25.19
C LYS A 231 5.24 -15.42 26.44
N ASP A 232 5.30 -16.73 26.27
CA ASP A 232 5.18 -17.70 27.36
C ASP A 232 6.41 -17.67 28.29
N ASN A 233 7.57 -17.22 27.77
CA ASN A 233 8.81 -16.96 28.49
C ASN A 233 9.69 -15.93 27.75
N LEU A 234 10.81 -15.51 28.36
CA LEU A 234 11.71 -14.48 27.82
C LEU A 234 12.31 -14.83 26.43
N LEU A 235 12.53 -16.11 26.17
CA LEU A 235 13.16 -16.61 24.94
C LEU A 235 12.13 -17.10 23.91
N SER A 236 10.83 -16.89 24.15
CA SER A 236 9.76 -17.34 23.25
C SER A 236 9.89 -16.71 21.86
N ALA A 237 9.84 -17.57 20.84
CA ALA A 237 10.04 -17.23 19.43
C ALA A 237 11.41 -16.61 19.13
N THR A 238 12.46 -17.11 19.78
CA THR A 238 13.87 -16.83 19.42
C THR A 238 14.46 -18.01 18.66
N PRO A 239 15.61 -17.88 17.98
CA PRO A 239 16.25 -19.01 17.32
C PRO A 239 16.53 -20.20 18.26
N LEU A 240 16.77 -19.95 19.54
CA LEU A 240 17.01 -21.00 20.54
C LEU A 240 15.71 -21.70 20.99
N ILE A 241 14.63 -20.94 21.19
CA ILE A 241 13.30 -21.46 21.52
C ILE A 241 12.30 -20.96 20.47
N PRO A 242 12.29 -21.57 19.27
CA PRO A 242 11.56 -21.03 18.14
C PRO A 242 10.05 -21.22 18.27
N SER A 243 9.59 -22.16 19.10
CA SER A 243 8.17 -22.49 19.24
C SER A 243 7.57 -21.91 20.53
N THR A 244 6.38 -21.36 20.44
CA THR A 244 5.59 -20.85 21.59
C THR A 244 4.09 -20.86 21.25
N SER A 245 3.23 -20.64 22.24
CA SER A 245 1.81 -20.42 21.97
C SER A 245 1.62 -19.19 21.06
N SER A 246 0.51 -19.11 20.32
CA SER A 246 0.24 -17.97 19.45
C SER A 246 -0.89 -17.08 19.98
N VAL A 247 -1.02 -15.91 19.38
CA VAL A 247 -2.13 -14.98 19.59
C VAL A 247 -2.37 -14.17 18.32
N PHE A 248 -3.64 -13.88 18.00
CA PHE A 248 -3.96 -12.89 16.97
C PHE A 248 -3.93 -11.49 17.57
N LYS A 249 -3.49 -10.51 16.78
CA LYS A 249 -3.60 -9.10 17.16
C LYS A 249 -4.25 -8.29 16.05
N ASP A 250 -4.97 -7.26 16.46
CA ASP A 250 -5.53 -6.23 15.57
C ASP A 250 -4.42 -5.26 15.16
N ASP A 251 -4.09 -5.29 13.88
CA ASP A 251 -3.03 -4.51 13.24
C ASP A 251 -3.57 -3.27 12.51
N SER A 252 -4.82 -2.86 12.75
CA SER A 252 -5.46 -1.77 11.98
C SER A 252 -4.74 -0.42 12.13
N GLY A 253 -3.97 -0.25 13.21
CA GLY A 253 -3.09 0.91 13.45
C GLY A 253 -1.60 0.65 13.16
N HIS A 254 -1.21 -0.57 12.80
CA HIS A 254 0.20 -0.96 12.69
C HIS A 254 0.85 -0.30 11.46
N ALA A 255 2.13 0.06 11.57
CA ALA A 255 2.89 0.62 10.45
C ALA A 255 3.40 -0.48 9.52
N TRP A 256 3.45 -0.19 8.22
CA TRP A 256 3.92 -1.09 7.19
C TRP A 256 4.79 -0.33 6.18
N ASP A 257 5.70 -1.02 5.53
CA ASP A 257 6.61 -0.47 4.51
C ASP A 257 6.05 -0.74 3.11
N GLU A 258 5.68 -2.00 2.85
CA GLU A 258 5.13 -2.48 1.57
C GLU A 258 3.73 -3.07 1.75
N VAL A 259 2.88 -2.92 0.73
CA VAL A 259 1.53 -3.50 0.67
C VAL A 259 1.21 -4.00 -0.73
N LEU A 260 0.60 -5.17 -0.80
CA LEU A 260 -0.10 -5.68 -1.99
C LEU A 260 -1.59 -5.77 -1.68
N GLY A 261 -2.47 -5.51 -2.65
CA GLY A 261 -3.92 -5.58 -2.46
C GLY A 261 -4.64 -6.14 -3.68
N LYS A 262 -5.77 -6.80 -3.46
CA LYS A 262 -6.57 -7.37 -4.54
C LYS A 262 -8.04 -7.49 -4.14
N PHE A 263 -8.95 -7.29 -5.09
CA PHE A 263 -10.32 -7.78 -4.97
C PHE A 263 -10.35 -9.30 -5.12
N ILE A 264 -11.19 -9.95 -4.34
CA ILE A 264 -11.27 -11.40 -4.28
C ILE A 264 -12.73 -11.85 -4.28
N SER A 265 -12.98 -13.06 -4.78
CA SER A 265 -14.30 -13.67 -4.69
C SER A 265 -14.72 -13.91 -3.22
N LYS A 266 -16.04 -14.02 -2.99
CA LYS A 266 -16.61 -14.44 -1.69
C LYS A 266 -15.98 -15.75 -1.20
N ARG A 267 -15.80 -16.72 -2.10
CA ARG A 267 -15.21 -18.02 -1.78
C ARG A 267 -13.77 -17.90 -1.27
N LYS A 268 -12.95 -17.04 -1.89
CA LYS A 268 -11.58 -16.77 -1.41
C LYS A 268 -11.60 -16.07 -0.06
N PHE A 269 -12.48 -15.10 0.12
CA PHE A 269 -12.67 -14.41 1.40
C PHE A 269 -13.02 -15.40 2.52
N GLU A 270 -13.97 -16.30 2.29
CA GLU A 270 -14.35 -17.37 3.23
C GLU A 270 -13.22 -18.36 3.50
N LYS A 271 -12.45 -18.76 2.47
CA LYS A 271 -11.25 -19.60 2.65
C LYS A 271 -10.20 -18.92 3.54
N ILE A 272 -10.00 -17.61 3.40
CA ILE A 272 -9.06 -16.86 4.26
C ILE A 272 -9.60 -16.78 5.70
N GLN A 273 -10.90 -16.57 5.90
CA GLN A 273 -11.49 -16.67 7.25
C GLN A 273 -11.33 -18.08 7.85
N GLY A 274 -11.47 -19.13 7.04
CA GLY A 274 -11.18 -20.51 7.42
C GLY A 274 -9.71 -20.73 7.81
N LEU A 275 -8.76 -20.15 7.06
CA LEU A 275 -7.34 -20.16 7.40
C LEU A 275 -7.08 -19.49 8.76
N ILE A 276 -7.70 -18.34 9.04
CA ILE A 276 -7.59 -17.67 10.35
C ILE A 276 -8.11 -18.62 11.45
N GLY A 277 -9.24 -19.29 11.23
CA GLY A 277 -9.76 -20.30 12.16
C GLY A 277 -8.79 -21.46 12.40
N GLN A 278 -8.12 -21.96 11.35
CA GLN A 278 -7.10 -23.01 11.48
C GLN A 278 -5.89 -22.53 12.30
N TYR A 279 -5.49 -21.27 12.16
CA TYR A 279 -4.38 -20.71 12.93
C TYR A 279 -4.73 -20.44 14.40
N ASN A 280 -6.02 -20.44 14.77
CA ASN A 280 -6.46 -20.29 16.14
C ASN A 280 -5.94 -21.45 17.00
N GLY A 281 -5.11 -21.16 18.00
CA GLY A 281 -4.54 -22.17 18.90
C GLY A 281 -3.36 -22.97 18.31
N ILE A 282 -2.98 -22.77 17.04
CA ILE A 282 -1.76 -23.37 16.49
C ILE A 282 -0.52 -22.66 17.06
N LYS A 283 0.54 -23.43 17.35
CA LYS A 283 1.80 -22.86 17.85
C LYS A 283 2.45 -21.94 16.82
N TYR A 284 2.95 -20.81 17.32
CA TYR A 284 3.87 -19.97 16.57
C TYR A 284 5.23 -20.66 16.53
N ASN A 285 5.86 -20.73 15.37
CA ASN A 285 7.23 -21.18 15.20
C ASN A 285 8.02 -20.21 14.32
N LEU A 286 9.10 -19.64 14.86
CA LEU A 286 9.92 -18.64 14.18
C LEU A 286 10.39 -19.08 12.77
N SER A 287 10.66 -20.37 12.57
CA SER A 287 11.22 -20.91 11.32
C SER A 287 10.24 -21.63 10.40
N LYS A 288 9.11 -22.12 10.94
CA LYS A 288 8.19 -23.02 10.21
C LYS A 288 6.76 -22.53 10.14
N ASN A 289 6.35 -21.63 11.03
CA ASN A 289 4.98 -21.13 11.10
C ASN A 289 4.93 -19.79 11.85
N ASN A 290 5.28 -18.71 11.18
CA ASN A 290 5.36 -17.38 11.74
C ASN A 290 4.35 -16.40 11.10
N CYS A 291 4.47 -15.11 11.43
CA CYS A 291 3.59 -14.07 10.88
C CYS A 291 3.66 -13.99 9.35
N THR A 292 4.84 -14.19 8.77
CA THR A 292 5.05 -14.16 7.32
C THR A 292 4.48 -15.41 6.65
N ASP A 293 4.62 -16.59 7.24
CA ASP A 293 3.97 -17.81 6.72
C ASP A 293 2.45 -17.69 6.68
N PHE A 294 1.86 -17.17 7.77
CA PHE A 294 0.43 -16.89 7.84
C PHE A 294 -0.02 -15.94 6.72
N GLY A 295 0.67 -14.81 6.58
CA GLY A 295 0.32 -13.82 5.56
C GLY A 295 0.50 -14.35 4.13
N ILE A 296 1.58 -15.10 3.85
CA ILE A 296 1.82 -15.69 2.51
C ILE A 296 0.72 -16.69 2.15
N LYS A 297 0.30 -17.56 3.09
CA LYS A 297 -0.81 -18.48 2.85
C LYS A 297 -2.12 -17.75 2.57
N ALA A 298 -2.41 -16.68 3.31
CA ALA A 298 -3.58 -15.86 3.05
C ALA A 298 -3.50 -15.19 1.66
N ALA A 299 -2.33 -14.66 1.28
CA ALA A 299 -2.10 -14.06 -0.02
C ALA A 299 -2.28 -15.08 -1.15
N GLN A 300 -1.78 -16.31 -1.00
CA GLN A 300 -1.99 -17.39 -1.96
C GLN A 300 -3.48 -17.73 -2.12
N LEU A 301 -4.25 -17.79 -1.03
CA LEU A 301 -5.71 -17.98 -1.09
C LEU A 301 -6.43 -16.81 -1.79
N ALA A 302 -5.89 -15.59 -1.67
CA ALA A 302 -6.36 -14.41 -2.39
C ALA A 302 -5.94 -14.38 -3.88
N GLY A 303 -5.14 -15.35 -4.32
CA GLY A 303 -4.61 -15.42 -5.69
C GLY A 303 -3.36 -14.57 -5.91
N ILE A 304 -2.67 -14.14 -4.85
CA ILE A 304 -1.39 -13.42 -4.91
C ILE A 304 -0.26 -14.43 -4.65
N GLY A 305 0.46 -14.80 -5.70
CA GLY A 305 1.66 -15.62 -5.60
C GLY A 305 2.87 -14.74 -5.28
N MET A 306 3.71 -15.17 -4.34
CA MET A 306 4.99 -14.50 -4.01
C MET A 306 6.12 -15.52 -4.06
N THR A 307 7.29 -15.10 -4.52
CA THR A 307 8.50 -15.92 -4.58
C THR A 307 9.66 -15.30 -3.83
N GLU A 308 10.66 -16.13 -3.52
CA GLU A 308 11.90 -15.72 -2.86
C GLU A 308 11.73 -15.05 -1.48
N THR A 309 10.71 -15.42 -0.72
CA THR A 309 10.38 -14.85 0.60
C THR A 309 11.21 -15.42 1.77
N TYR A 310 12.02 -16.44 1.48
CA TYR A 310 12.75 -17.25 2.46
C TYR A 310 14.15 -16.69 2.75
N GLY A 311 14.55 -16.66 4.03
CA GLY A 311 15.87 -16.19 4.46
C GLY A 311 16.47 -17.00 5.61
N THR A 312 17.69 -16.64 5.99
CA THR A 312 18.46 -17.27 7.07
C THR A 312 18.90 -16.25 8.12
N TRP A 313 19.01 -16.70 9.37
CA TRP A 313 19.57 -15.95 10.50
C TRP A 313 20.38 -16.91 11.40
N PRO A 314 21.17 -16.43 12.36
CA PRO A 314 21.88 -17.33 13.26
C PRO A 314 20.94 -18.34 13.92
N LEU A 315 21.26 -19.63 13.77
CA LEU A 315 20.49 -20.76 14.33
C LEU A 315 19.07 -20.93 13.77
N GLY A 316 18.73 -20.34 12.63
CA GLY A 316 17.41 -20.54 12.04
C GLY A 316 17.26 -20.03 10.61
N ARG A 317 16.11 -20.35 10.02
CA ARG A 317 15.75 -19.97 8.66
C ARG A 317 14.23 -20.06 8.48
N GLY A 318 13.68 -19.37 7.50
CA GLY A 318 12.24 -19.32 7.25
C GLY A 318 11.81 -18.12 6.43
N ASN A 319 10.53 -18.08 6.08
CA ASN A 319 9.90 -16.87 5.54
C ASN A 319 9.99 -15.76 6.58
N ASN A 320 10.30 -14.53 6.17
CA ASN A 320 10.40 -13.42 7.10
C ASN A 320 10.06 -12.08 6.43
N PRO A 321 9.73 -11.04 7.24
CA PRO A 321 9.30 -9.76 6.71
C PRO A 321 10.39 -9.05 5.89
N ALA A 322 11.66 -9.16 6.28
CA ALA A 322 12.74 -8.47 5.60
C ALA A 322 12.91 -8.95 4.14
N ILE A 323 12.96 -10.27 3.96
CA ILE A 323 13.10 -10.87 2.63
C ILE A 323 11.82 -10.70 1.83
N THR A 324 10.65 -10.91 2.44
CA THR A 324 9.37 -10.76 1.75
C THR A 324 9.11 -9.34 1.26
N GLY A 325 9.40 -8.33 2.09
CA GLY A 325 9.29 -6.92 1.68
C GLY A 325 10.23 -6.59 0.53
N GLN A 326 11.44 -7.18 0.54
CA GLN A 326 12.35 -7.02 -0.58
C GLN A 326 11.83 -7.70 -1.86
N SER A 327 11.26 -8.91 -1.75
CA SER A 327 10.62 -9.57 -2.90
C SER A 327 9.52 -8.71 -3.52
N ILE A 328 8.71 -8.03 -2.71
CA ILE A 328 7.70 -7.09 -3.20
C ILE A 328 8.35 -5.94 -3.98
N LEU A 329 9.37 -5.29 -3.41
CA LEU A 329 10.11 -4.21 -4.09
C LEU A 329 10.76 -4.66 -5.41
N GLU A 330 11.23 -5.90 -5.46
CA GLU A 330 11.81 -6.53 -6.65
C GLU A 330 10.76 -7.13 -7.60
N HIS A 331 9.47 -6.88 -7.36
CA HIS A 331 8.35 -7.34 -8.19
C HIS A 331 8.28 -8.87 -8.34
N LYS A 332 8.71 -9.59 -7.30
CA LYS A 332 8.69 -11.07 -7.20
C LYS A 332 7.35 -11.57 -6.67
N PHE A 333 6.29 -11.09 -7.30
CA PHE A 333 4.91 -11.49 -7.05
C PHE A 333 4.13 -11.53 -8.36
N LEU A 334 3.03 -12.28 -8.38
CA LEU A 334 2.18 -12.42 -9.56
C LEU A 334 0.73 -12.67 -9.17
N ASN A 335 -0.20 -12.26 -10.04
CA ASN A 335 -1.58 -12.70 -9.95
C ASN A 335 -1.68 -14.13 -10.49
N THR A 336 -2.10 -15.05 -9.64
CA THR A 336 -2.23 -16.47 -9.99
C THR A 336 -3.55 -16.80 -10.67
N ASP A 337 -4.48 -15.85 -10.74
CA ASP A 337 -5.76 -16.07 -11.39
C ASP A 337 -5.67 -15.92 -12.92
N PRO A 338 -6.12 -16.93 -13.69
CA PRO A 338 -6.05 -16.88 -15.14
C PRO A 338 -6.93 -15.74 -15.69
N GLY A 339 -6.34 -14.90 -16.55
CA GLY A 339 -7.05 -13.85 -17.29
C GLY A 339 -7.03 -12.45 -16.68
N ASN A 340 -6.28 -12.19 -15.59
CA ASN A 340 -6.30 -10.89 -14.92
C ASN A 340 -4.93 -10.46 -14.34
N ALA A 341 -3.85 -10.67 -15.09
CA ALA A 341 -2.46 -10.47 -14.63
C ALA A 341 -2.19 -9.09 -13.97
N ASP A 342 -2.97 -8.06 -14.30
CA ASP A 342 -2.75 -6.66 -13.89
C ASP A 342 -3.60 -6.18 -12.70
N ALA A 343 -4.33 -7.06 -12.00
CA ALA A 343 -5.27 -6.66 -10.94
C ALA A 343 -4.70 -6.62 -9.50
N ILE A 344 -3.38 -6.49 -9.33
CA ILE A 344 -2.76 -6.34 -8.00
C ILE A 344 -2.43 -4.87 -7.74
N PHE A 345 -3.03 -4.31 -6.69
CA PHE A 345 -2.61 -3.04 -6.12
C PHE A 345 -1.25 -3.20 -5.44
N MET A 346 -0.31 -2.31 -5.72
CA MET A 346 0.96 -2.22 -5.01
C MET A 346 1.21 -0.77 -4.62
N ASP A 347 1.61 -0.52 -3.37
CA ASP A 347 2.04 0.83 -3.02
C ASP A 347 3.33 1.19 -3.78
N ALA A 348 3.23 2.20 -4.65
CA ALA A 348 4.29 2.60 -5.56
C ALA A 348 5.07 3.84 -5.08
N PHE A 349 4.82 4.37 -3.87
CA PHE A 349 5.59 5.51 -3.37
C PHE A 349 7.09 5.19 -3.23
N SER A 350 7.45 3.92 -3.11
CA SER A 350 8.84 3.46 -3.12
C SER A 350 9.49 3.45 -4.53
N ALA A 351 8.70 3.52 -5.61
CA ALA A 351 9.19 3.47 -7.00
C ALA A 351 9.54 4.87 -7.59
N ILE A 352 9.05 5.95 -6.98
CA ILE A 352 9.18 7.32 -7.53
C ILE A 352 10.56 7.96 -7.24
N VAL A 353 11.43 7.34 -6.42
CA VAL A 353 12.77 7.90 -6.11
C VAL A 353 13.85 7.47 -7.11
N LYS A 354 13.50 6.77 -8.20
CA LYS A 354 14.44 6.39 -9.26
C LYS A 354 13.81 6.51 -10.65
N GLN A 355 13.52 7.74 -11.08
CA GLN A 355 13.58 8.12 -12.50
C GLN A 355 14.31 9.44 -12.64
#